data_AF-A0A2A5M985-F1
#
_entry.id   AF-A0A2A5M985-F1
#
_cell.length_a   1.000
_cell.length_b   1.000
_cell.length_c   1.000
_cell.angle_alpha   90.00
_cell.angle_beta   90.00
_cell.angle_gamma   90.00
#
_symmetry.space_group_name_H-M   'P 1'
#
loop_
_entity.id
_entity.type
_entity.pdbx_description
1 polymer ?
#
loop_
_entity_poly.entity_id
_entity_poly.type
_entity_poly.pdbx_seq_one_letter_code
_entity_poly.pdbx_strand_id
1 'polypeptide(L)'
;ADVRSKLNSLKSAFKDYSSIQKSILPSISLGGALSGSDKKIDDSFKFEILSGNVKISLPFLDYGRVKQNIKISQFAYEQLLISYEQALQSAMNEFALNYKDYQSDTLLLQNLQNINIKQELI
;
A
#
# COMPACT_ATOMS: atom_id res chain seq x y z
N ALA A 1 -2.89 8.24 13.33
CA ALA A 1 -3.49 7.27 12.39
C ALA A 1 -2.97 5.88 12.75
N ASP A 2 -3.85 4.90 12.92
CA ASP A 2 -3.47 3.53 13.34
C ASP A 2 -2.45 2.90 12.36
N VAL A 3 -1.37 2.34 12.89
CA VAL A 3 -0.32 1.63 12.15
C VAL A 3 -0.92 0.55 11.24
N ARG A 4 -1.99 -0.13 11.68
CA ARG A 4 -2.69 -1.14 10.87
C ARG A 4 -3.34 -0.55 9.63
N SER A 5 -3.93 0.64 9.74
CA SER A 5 -4.51 1.32 8.59
C SER A 5 -3.43 1.66 7.56
N LYS A 6 -2.28 2.17 8.00
CA LYS A 6 -1.14 2.47 7.12
C LYS A 6 -0.58 1.21 6.46
N LEU A 7 -0.49 0.10 7.20
CA LEU A 7 -0.08 -1.19 6.66
C LEU A 7 -1.03 -1.71 5.57
N ASN A 8 -2.34 -1.55 5.76
CA ASN A 8 -3.33 -1.97 4.77
C ASN A 8 -3.22 -1.12 3.49
N SER A 9 -3.03 0.18 3.61
CA SER A 9 -2.78 1.07 2.46
C SER A 9 -1.49 0.68 1.73
N LEU A 10 -0.41 0.39 2.46
CA LEU A 10 0.86 -0.09 1.90
C LEU A 10 0.68 -1.40 1.11
N LYS A 11 -0.05 -2.37 1.68
CA LYS A 11 -0.37 -3.65 1.00
C LYS A 11 -1.17 -3.43 -0.28
N SER A 12 -2.14 -2.51 -0.27
CA SER A 12 -2.90 -2.16 -1.46
C SER A 12 -1.99 -1.60 -2.55
N ALA A 13 -1.15 -0.62 -2.20
CA ALA A 13 -0.23 -0.01 -3.16
C ALA A 13 0.82 -0.99 -3.70
N PHE A 14 1.28 -1.93 -2.88
CA PHE A 14 2.14 -3.02 -3.35
C PHE A 14 1.45 -3.90 -4.41
N LYS A 15 0.17 -4.24 -4.18
CA LYS A 15 -0.64 -5.00 -5.14
C LYS A 15 -0.84 -4.21 -6.43
N ASP A 16 -1.10 -2.92 -6.34
CA ASP A 16 -1.26 -2.03 -7.50
C ASP A 16 0.05 -1.93 -8.29
N TYR A 17 1.18 -1.69 -7.62
CA TYR A 17 2.50 -1.70 -8.23
C TYR A 17 2.79 -3.02 -8.96
N SER A 18 2.55 -4.15 -8.30
CA SER A 18 2.72 -5.48 -8.89
C SER A 18 1.82 -5.72 -10.11
N SER A 19 0.60 -5.18 -10.08
CA SER A 19 -0.35 -5.24 -11.21
C SER A 19 0.14 -4.41 -12.39
N ILE A 20 0.60 -3.17 -12.14
CA ILE A 20 1.11 -2.28 -13.17
C ILE A 20 2.41 -2.82 -13.78
N GLN A 21 3.28 -3.47 -13.01
CA GLN A 21 4.43 -4.20 -13.56
C GLN A 21 4.01 -5.27 -14.57
N LYS A 22 2.94 -6.04 -14.28
CA LYS A 22 2.42 -7.07 -15.18
C LYS A 22 1.67 -6.50 -16.38
N SER A 23 1.33 -5.21 -16.36
CA SER A 23 0.61 -4.55 -17.46
C SER A 23 1.42 -4.44 -18.75
N ILE A 24 2.73 -4.73 -18.75
CA ILE A 24 3.55 -4.84 -19.97
C ILE A 24 3.25 -6.12 -20.76
N LEU A 25 2.72 -7.15 -20.10
CA LEU A 25 2.45 -8.43 -20.72
C LEU A 25 1.20 -8.34 -21.62
N PRO A 26 1.15 -9.15 -22.69
CA PRO A 26 -0.07 -9.32 -23.46
C PRO A 26 -1.23 -9.76 -22.56
N SER A 27 -2.42 -9.23 -22.79
CA SER A 27 -3.63 -9.69 -22.12
C SER A 27 -4.69 -10.11 -23.14
N ILE A 28 -5.46 -11.13 -22.78
CA ILE A 28 -6.55 -11.67 -23.59
C ILE A 28 -7.84 -11.39 -22.84
N SER A 29 -8.78 -10.71 -23.49
CA SER A 29 -10.12 -10.45 -22.99
C SER A 29 -11.13 -11.27 -23.79
N LEU A 30 -11.94 -12.06 -23.12
CA LEU A 30 -13.04 -12.82 -23.73
C LEU A 30 -14.35 -12.09 -23.40
N GLY A 31 -14.99 -11.51 -24.41
CA GLY A 31 -16.33 -10.96 -24.32
C GLY A 31 -17.41 -12.04 -24.48
N GLY A 32 -18.65 -11.70 -24.20
CA GLY A 32 -19.81 -12.47 -24.64
C GLY A 32 -20.78 -11.50 -25.29
N ALA A 33 -20.72 -11.35 -26.60
CA ALA A 33 -21.63 -10.50 -27.37
C ALA A 33 -22.56 -11.40 -28.21
N LEU A 34 -23.86 -11.31 -27.92
CA LEU A 34 -24.92 -11.77 -28.81
C LEU A 34 -25.36 -10.58 -29.65
N SER A 35 -24.63 -10.27 -30.72
CA SER A 35 -25.02 -9.23 -31.68
C SER A 35 -24.46 -9.53 -33.07
N GLY A 36 -25.36 -9.62 -34.04
CA GLY A 36 -25.00 -9.70 -35.45
C GLY A 36 -25.02 -8.30 -36.07
N SER A 37 -23.88 -7.85 -36.59
CA SER A 37 -23.78 -6.99 -37.79
C SER A 37 -22.35 -6.48 -38.02
N ASP A 38 -21.91 -6.66 -39.26
CA ASP A 38 -20.91 -6.01 -40.12
C ASP A 38 -19.66 -5.26 -39.60
N LYS A 39 -18.58 -5.59 -40.31
CA LYS A 39 -17.17 -5.24 -40.08
C LYS A 39 -16.87 -3.80 -40.49
N LYS A 40 -16.44 -2.98 -39.53
CA LYS A 40 -15.59 -1.81 -39.79
C LYS A 40 -14.25 -2.03 -39.09
N ILE A 41 -13.21 -2.23 -39.90
CA ILE A 41 -11.82 -2.26 -39.45
C ILE A 41 -11.37 -0.79 -39.40
N ASP A 42 -11.17 -0.27 -38.20
CA ASP A 42 -10.57 1.05 -37.97
C ASP A 42 -9.25 0.89 -37.22
N ASP A 43 -8.32 1.80 -37.48
CA ASP A 43 -6.86 1.70 -37.40
C ASP A 43 -6.28 1.68 -35.96
N SER A 44 -6.85 0.84 -35.09
CA SER A 44 -6.42 0.66 -33.71
C SER A 44 -5.79 -0.71 -33.56
N PHE A 45 -4.54 -0.77 -33.07
CA PHE A 45 -3.68 -1.95 -32.85
C PHE A 45 -4.29 -3.06 -31.94
N LYS A 46 -5.46 -3.57 -32.29
CA LYS A 46 -6.22 -4.64 -31.65
C LYS A 46 -6.52 -5.66 -32.74
N PHE A 47 -5.78 -6.75 -32.75
CA PHE A 47 -6.08 -7.85 -33.65
C PHE A 47 -7.31 -8.59 -33.11
N GLU A 48 -8.48 -8.32 -33.69
CA GLU A 48 -9.69 -9.14 -33.50
C GLU A 48 -9.56 -10.41 -34.36
N ILE A 49 -8.78 -11.39 -33.87
CA ILE A 49 -8.64 -12.69 -34.56
C ILE A 49 -9.88 -13.53 -34.31
N LEU A 50 -10.66 -13.67 -35.37
CA LEU A 50 -11.62 -14.76 -35.65
C LEU A 50 -12.85 -14.89 -34.74
N SER A 51 -14.01 -14.78 -35.40
CA SER A 51 -15.23 -15.54 -35.08
C SER A 51 -15.94 -15.21 -33.75
N GLY A 52 -15.80 -13.97 -33.29
CA GLY A 52 -16.68 -13.39 -32.27
C GLY A 52 -16.28 -13.76 -30.85
N ASN A 53 -15.56 -12.83 -30.21
CA ASN A 53 -15.50 -12.56 -28.76
C ASN A 53 -14.10 -12.46 -28.13
N VAL A 54 -12.98 -12.60 -28.85
CA VAL A 54 -11.63 -12.53 -28.24
C VAL A 54 -10.90 -11.24 -28.66
N LYS A 55 -10.42 -10.48 -27.68
CA LYS A 55 -9.60 -9.26 -27.87
C LYS A 55 -8.24 -9.43 -27.21
N ILE A 56 -7.16 -9.23 -27.98
CA ILE A 56 -5.78 -9.28 -27.49
C ILE A 56 -5.24 -7.85 -27.36
N SER A 57 -4.64 -7.52 -26.23
CA SER A 57 -3.97 -6.25 -25.96
C SER A 57 -2.45 -6.45 -25.91
N LEU A 58 -1.68 -5.64 -26.64
CA LEU A 58 -0.21 -5.71 -26.73
C LEU A 58 0.44 -4.40 -26.22
N PRO A 59 0.45 -4.19 -24.89
CA PRO A 59 0.88 -2.91 -24.30
C PRO A 59 2.39 -2.64 -24.42
N PHE A 60 3.21 -3.68 -24.63
CA PHE A 60 4.66 -3.53 -24.81
C PHE A 60 5.05 -2.67 -26.03
N LEU A 61 4.15 -2.48 -26.99
CA LEU A 61 4.37 -1.60 -28.15
C LEU A 61 4.46 -0.12 -27.73
N ASP A 62 3.79 0.27 -26.64
CA ASP A 62 3.93 1.59 -26.01
C ASP A 62 4.77 1.49 -24.72
N TYR A 63 6.00 0.99 -24.88
CA TYR A 63 6.94 0.79 -23.78
C TYR A 63 7.20 2.07 -22.99
N GLY A 64 7.25 3.22 -23.67
CA GLY A 64 7.43 4.53 -23.04
C GLY A 64 6.35 4.81 -21.99
N ARG A 65 5.07 4.73 -22.37
CA ARG A 65 3.94 4.93 -21.44
C ARG A 65 3.93 3.88 -20.34
N VAL A 66 4.07 2.60 -20.69
CA VAL A 66 4.02 1.50 -19.72
C VAL A 66 5.12 1.65 -18.65
N LYS A 67 6.35 1.97 -19.06
CA LYS A 67 7.45 2.20 -18.13
C LYS A 67 7.20 3.38 -17.19
N GLN A 68 6.62 4.47 -17.69
CA GLN A 68 6.28 5.61 -16.84
C GLN A 68 5.19 5.25 -15.83
N ASN A 69 4.16 4.50 -16.24
CA ASN A 69 3.12 4.03 -15.33
C ASN A 69 3.69 3.14 -14.20
N ILE A 70 4.63 2.25 -14.53
CA ILE A 70 5.34 1.43 -13.53
C ILE A 70 6.07 2.33 -12.53
N LYS A 71 6.82 3.32 -13.00
CA LYS A 71 7.52 4.27 -12.11
C LYS A 71 6.57 5.06 -11.22
N ILE A 72 5.45 5.54 -11.76
CA ILE A 72 4.43 6.27 -10.98
C ILE A 72 3.90 5.36 -9.86
N SER A 73 3.55 4.11 -10.17
CA SER A 73 3.07 3.17 -9.16
C SER A 73 4.14 2.78 -8.13
N GLN A 74 5.41 2.74 -8.53
CA GLN A 74 6.54 2.55 -7.62
C GLN A 74 6.64 3.71 -6.63
N PHE A 75 6.62 4.96 -7.10
CA PHE A 75 6.68 6.13 -6.21
C PHE A 75 5.49 6.20 -5.26
N ALA A 76 4.29 5.85 -5.71
CA ALA A 76 3.10 5.77 -4.84
C ALA A 76 3.28 4.72 -3.73
N TYR A 77 3.86 3.56 -4.05
CA TYR A 77 4.21 2.54 -3.06
C TYR A 77 5.27 3.03 -2.07
N GLU A 78 6.37 3.63 -2.55
CA GLU A 78 7.46 4.16 -1.71
C GLU A 78 6.97 5.26 -0.76
N GLN A 79 6.08 6.14 -1.20
CA GLN A 79 5.48 7.18 -0.36
C GLN A 79 4.68 6.57 0.81
N LEU A 80 3.92 5.51 0.53
CA LEU A 80 3.15 4.80 1.57
C LEU A 80 4.05 3.97 2.49
N LEU A 81 5.17 3.46 1.99
CA LEU A 81 6.18 2.77 2.81
C LEU A 81 6.77 3.73 3.84
N ILE A 82 7.25 4.90 3.41
CA ILE A 82 7.77 5.93 4.31
C ILE A 82 6.71 6.35 5.34
N SER A 83 5.45 6.54 4.89
CA SER A 83 4.34 6.89 5.79
C SER A 83 4.06 5.82 6.85
N TYR A 84 4.21 4.54 6.48
CA TYR A 84 4.06 3.42 7.41
C TYR A 84 5.23 3.35 8.40
N GLU A 85 6.47 3.53 7.94
CA GLU A 85 7.66 3.58 8.78
C GLU A 85 7.58 4.70 9.82
N GLN A 86 7.17 5.90 9.40
CA GLN A 86 6.95 7.02 10.33
C GLN A 86 5.89 6.69 11.38
N ALA A 87 4.76 6.11 10.98
CA ALA A 87 3.70 5.73 11.92
C ALA A 87 4.18 4.68 12.93
N LEU A 88 4.98 3.71 12.48
CA LEU A 88 5.56 2.68 13.35
C LEU A 88 6.56 3.29 14.34
N GLN A 89 7.46 4.17 13.88
CA GLN A 89 8.42 4.86 14.73
C GLN A 89 7.72 5.73 15.78
N SER A 90 6.70 6.49 15.39
CA SER A 90 5.90 7.29 16.32
C SER A 90 5.25 6.41 17.39
N ALA A 91 4.61 5.30 17.00
CA ALA A 91 3.98 4.39 17.96
C ALA A 91 4.99 3.77 18.93
N MET A 92 6.19 3.40 18.44
CA MET A 92 7.27 2.89 19.30
C MET A 92 7.80 3.95 20.26
N ASN A 93 7.96 5.19 19.79
CA ASN A 93 8.43 6.30 20.63
C ASN A 93 7.40 6.66 21.69
N GLU A 94 6.12 6.73 21.33
CA GLU A 94 5.02 6.95 22.28
C GLU A 94 4.99 5.86 23.35
N PHE A 95 5.09 4.59 22.96
CA PHE A 95 5.18 3.48 23.91
C PHE A 95 6.38 3.62 24.85
N ALA A 96 7.57 3.90 24.32
CA ALA A 96 8.78 4.04 25.11
C ALA A 96 8.70 5.20 26.12
N LEU A 97 8.13 6.34 25.70
CA LEU A 97 7.89 7.49 26.59
C LEU A 97 6.92 7.13 27.71
N ASN A 98 5.75 6.58 27.39
CA ASN A 98 4.75 6.19 28.39
C ASN A 98 5.29 5.14 29.36
N TYR A 99 6.07 4.18 28.87
CA TYR A 99 6.71 3.17 29.71
C TYR A 99 7.74 3.79 30.67
N LYS A 100 8.52 4.75 30.19
CA LYS A 100 9.50 5.47 31.03
C LYS A 100 8.80 6.31 32.10
N ASP A 101 7.72 6.99 31.74
CA ASP A 101 6.92 7.79 32.68
C ASP A 101 6.32 6.89 33.76
N TYR A 102 5.74 5.73 33.39
CA TYR A 102 5.25 4.74 34.34
C TYR A 102 6.31 4.27 35.34
N GLN A 103 7.54 4.00 34.87
CA GLN A 103 8.66 3.62 35.74
C GLN A 103 9.03 4.76 36.71
N SER A 104 9.07 5.99 36.22
CA SER A 104 9.35 7.18 37.03
C SER A 104 8.28 7.39 38.11
N ASP A 105 6.99 7.29 37.76
CA ASP A 105 5.88 7.46 38.69
C ASP A 105 5.86 6.37 39.76
N THR A 106 6.17 5.14 39.38
CA THR A 106 6.30 4.02 40.32
C THR A 106 7.43 4.28 41.32
N LEU A 107 8.59 4.76 40.85
CA LEU A 107 9.72 5.09 41.71
C LEU A 107 9.40 6.29 42.63
N LEU A 108 8.72 7.31 42.11
CA LEU A 108 8.27 8.45 42.89
C LEU A 108 7.30 8.01 44.00
N LEU A 109 6.33 7.16 43.68
CA LEU A 109 5.39 6.61 44.66
C LEU A 109 6.13 5.84 45.76
N GLN A 110 7.09 4.99 45.40
CA GLN A 110 7.92 4.26 46.37
C GLN A 110 8.70 5.22 47.27
N ASN A 111 9.30 6.27 46.70
CA ASN A 111 10.03 7.28 47.48
C ASN A 111 9.11 8.02 48.45
N LEU A 112 7.91 8.40 48.02
CA LEU A 112 6.91 9.07 48.88
C LEU A 112 6.44 8.16 50.02
N GLN A 113 6.17 6.88 49.74
CA GLN A 113 5.83 5.90 50.76
C GLN A 113 6.95 5.75 51.79
N ASN A 114 8.20 5.64 51.33
CA ASN A 114 9.37 5.55 52.22
C ASN A 114 9.56 6.81 53.09
N ILE A 115 9.28 7.99 52.55
CA ILE A 115 9.33 9.25 53.31
C ILE A 115 8.25 9.25 54.39
N ASN A 116 7.02 8.88 54.03
CA ASN A 116 5.89 8.87 54.97
C ASN A 116 6.15 7.89 56.14
N ILE A 117 6.59 6.66 55.84
CA ILE A 117 6.97 5.66 56.86
C ILE A 117 8.05 6.21 57.79
N LYS A 118 9.06 6.92 57.26
CA LYS A 118 10.12 7.52 58.09
C LYS A 118 9.60 8.64 58.99
N GLN A 119 8.60 9.39 58.55
CA GLN A 119 7.98 10.46 59.34
C GLN A 119 7.14 9.90 60.48
N GLU A 120 6.46 8.77 60.28
CA GLU A 120 5.68 8.10 61.34
C GLU A 120 6.56 7.51 62.47
N LEU A 121 7.86 7.31 62.22
CA LEU A 121 8.81 6.72 63.18
C LEU A 121 9.56 7.77 64.03
N ILE A 122 9.31 9.06 63.83
CA ILE A 122 9.92 10.18 64.56
C ILE A 122 8.88 10.79 65.50
#